data_AF-A0A5E6TXR2-F1
#
_entry.id   AF-A0A5E6TXR2-F1
#
_cell.length_a   1.000
_cell.length_b   1.000
_cell.length_c   1.000
_cell.angle_alpha   90.00
_cell.angle_beta   90.00
_cell.angle_gamma   90.00
#
_symmetry.space_group_name_H-M   'P 1'
#
loop_
_entity.id
_entity.type
_entity.pdbx_description
1 polymer ?
#
loop_
_entity_poly.entity_id
_entity_poly.type
_entity_poly.pdbx_seq_one_letter_code
_entity_poly.pdbx_strand_id
1 'polypeptide(L)'
;MTDTLLNEICALETALQQSQVRNDRIRLDGLLHESFEEIGRSGRHYCKATVLQDLSHALKAWHSAASRRMRRESAAAHSPQD
;
A
#
# COMPACT_ATOMS: atom_id res chain seq x y z
N MET A 1 9.63 33.11 -7.30
CA MET A 1 9.77 32.29 -6.06
C MET A 1 8.53 31.45 -5.79
N THR A 2 7.33 31.88 -6.17
CA THR A 2 6.08 31.07 -6.11
C THR A 2 6.14 29.82 -6.99
N ASP A 3 6.77 29.91 -8.16
CA ASP A 3 6.80 28.80 -9.12
C ASP A 3 7.60 27.60 -8.61
N THR A 4 8.63 27.83 -7.79
CA THR A 4 9.44 26.75 -7.20
C THR A 4 8.64 25.94 -6.18
N LEU A 5 7.94 26.64 -5.27
CA LEU A 5 7.10 25.98 -4.26
C LEU A 5 5.91 25.25 -4.90
N LEU A 6 5.27 25.87 -5.90
CA LEU A 6 4.18 25.24 -6.62
C LEU A 6 4.65 23.96 -7.31
N ASN A 7 5.80 24.00 -7.99
CA ASN A 7 6.38 22.82 -8.64
C ASN A 7 6.71 21.72 -7.63
N GLU A 8 7.20 22.07 -6.44
CA GLU A 8 7.48 21.11 -5.37
C GLU A 8 6.20 20.45 -4.86
N ILE A 9 5.15 21.23 -4.59
CA ILE A 9 3.85 20.70 -4.16
C ILE A 9 3.26 19.77 -5.22
N CYS A 10 3.26 20.18 -6.50
CA CYS A 10 2.75 19.34 -7.59
C CYS A 10 3.55 18.04 -7.75
N ALA A 11 4.86 18.08 -7.54
CA ALA A 11 5.70 16.88 -7.58
C ALA A 11 5.36 15.91 -6.44
N LEU A 12 5.15 16.43 -5.23
CA LEU A 12 4.76 15.62 -4.07
C LEU A 12 3.36 15.02 -4.22
N GLU A 13 2.39 15.79 -4.68
CA GLU A 13 1.03 15.31 -4.98
C GLU A 13 1.02 14.23 -6.06
N THR A 14 1.81 14.43 -7.12
CA THR A 14 1.96 13.44 -8.19
C THR A 14 2.57 12.15 -7.65
N ALA A 15 3.61 12.24 -6.81
CA ALA A 15 4.21 11.08 -6.19
C ALA A 15 3.20 10.30 -5.32
N LEU A 16 2.36 10.99 -4.54
CA LEU A 16 1.31 10.39 -3.71
C LEU A 16 0.24 9.61 -4.50
N GLN A 17 0.07 9.90 -5.79
CA GLN A 17 -0.88 9.17 -6.65
C GLN A 17 -0.29 7.92 -7.28
N GLN A 18 1.03 7.75 -7.28
CA GLN A 18 1.69 6.60 -7.88
C GLN A 18 1.50 5.34 -7.03
N SER A 19 1.03 4.26 -7.65
CA SER A 19 0.79 2.96 -6.99
C SER A 19 2.04 2.43 -6.27
N GLN A 20 3.22 2.65 -6.84
CA GLN A 20 4.51 2.24 -6.28
C GLN A 20 4.84 2.99 -4.98
N VAL A 21 4.41 4.25 -4.86
CA VAL A 21 4.59 5.07 -3.66
C VAL A 21 3.52 4.73 -2.62
N ARG A 22 2.26 4.61 -3.02
CA ARG A 22 1.15 4.24 -2.12
C ARG A 22 1.30 2.85 -1.51
N ASN A 23 2.02 1.95 -2.18
CA ASN A 23 2.30 0.60 -1.68
C ASN A 23 3.64 0.47 -0.93
N ASP A 24 4.45 1.52 -0.88
CA ASP A 24 5.71 1.56 -0.14
C ASP A 24 5.52 2.31 1.18
N ARG A 25 5.58 1.56 2.29
CA ARG A 25 5.34 2.13 3.61
C ARG A 25 6.34 3.24 3.96
N ILE A 26 7.62 3.08 3.62
CA ILE A 26 8.65 4.04 4.01
C ILE A 26 8.46 5.34 3.24
N ARG A 27 8.18 5.24 1.93
CA ARG A 27 7.91 6.44 1.11
C ARG A 27 6.64 7.14 1.52
N LEU A 28 5.57 6.39 1.79
CA LEU A 28 4.30 6.96 2.23
C LEU A 28 4.42 7.65 3.59
N ASP A 29 5.19 7.09 4.51
CA ASP A 29 5.45 7.68 5.84
C ASP A 29 6.12 9.06 5.75
N GLY A 30 7.08 9.23 4.84
CA GLY A 30 7.75 10.53 4.61
C GLY A 30 6.89 11.57 3.90
N LEU A 31 5.85 11.16 3.16
CA LEU A 31 4.96 12.06 2.42
C LEU A 31 3.72 12.48 3.21
N LEU A 32 3.31 11.69 4.20
CA LEU A 32 2.16 12.02 5.04
C LEU A 32 2.60 12.84 6.26
N HIS A 33 1.96 14.00 6.43
CA HIS A 33 2.11 14.82 7.63
C HIS A 33 1.44 14.15 8.84
N GLU A 34 1.90 14.45 10.06
CA GLU A 34 1.33 13.85 11.28
C GLU A 34 -0.15 14.21 11.52
N SER A 35 -0.57 15.39 11.03
CA SER A 35 -1.97 15.83 11.07
C SER A 35 -2.80 15.36 9.88
N PHE A 36 -2.31 14.37 9.12
CA PHE A 36 -3.04 13.84 7.97
C PHE A 36 -4.35 13.17 8.40
N GLU A 37 -5.43 13.54 7.73
CA GLU A 37 -6.76 12.95 7.87
C GLU A 37 -7.38 12.73 6.49
N GLU A 38 -7.96 11.54 6.28
CA GLU A 38 -8.71 11.17 5.08
C GLU A 38 -10.02 10.49 5.48
N ILE A 39 -11.10 10.80 4.75
CA ILE A 39 -12.38 10.11 4.90
C ILE A 39 -12.55 9.20 3.69
N GLY A 40 -12.51 7.88 3.93
CA GLY A 40 -12.69 6.89 2.87
C GLY A 40 -14.13 6.84 2.36
N ARG A 41 -14.35 6.16 1.22
CA ARG A 41 -15.69 6.01 0.62
C ARG A 41 -16.74 5.39 1.55
N SER A 42 -16.31 4.65 2.57
CA SER A 42 -17.19 4.05 3.60
C SER A 42 -17.58 5.01 4.73
N GLY A 43 -17.05 6.24 4.74
CA GLY A 43 -17.15 7.17 5.87
C GLY A 43 -16.15 6.88 6.99
N ARG A 44 -15.27 5.88 6.82
CA ARG A 44 -14.20 5.61 7.80
C ARG A 44 -13.14 6.70 7.74
N HIS A 45 -12.75 7.19 8.90
CA HIS A 45 -11.64 8.13 9.06
C HIS A 45 -10.31 7.38 9.10
N TYR A 46 -9.32 7.95 8.42
CA TYR A 46 -7.96 7.44 8.32
C TYR A 46 -6.99 8.54 8.71
N CYS A 47 -6.17 8.29 9.73
CA CYS A 47 -4.99 9.09 10.01
C CYS A 47 -3.73 8.38 9.47
N LYS A 48 -2.60 9.08 9.47
CA LYS A 48 -1.29 8.55 9.02
C LYS A 48 -0.99 7.16 9.58
N ALA A 49 -1.13 6.98 10.89
CA ALA A 49 -0.88 5.70 11.55
C ALA A 49 -1.77 4.57 11.01
N THR A 50 -3.07 4.84 10.83
CA THR A 50 -4.02 3.84 10.32
C THR A 50 -3.77 3.48 8.85
N VAL A 51 -3.41 4.45 8.00
CA VAL A 51 -3.08 4.19 6.59
C VAL A 51 -1.84 3.31 6.48
N LEU A 52 -0.79 3.66 7.22
CA LEU A 52 0.45 2.89 7.21
C LEU A 52 0.25 1.48 7.78
N GLN A 53 -0.63 1.32 8.79
CA GLN A 53 -0.97 0.02 9.35
C GLN A 53 -1.75 -0.84 8.35
N ASP A 54 -2.78 -0.29 7.71
CA ASP A 54 -3.60 -1.00 6.73
C ASP A 54 -2.78 -1.45 5.52
N LEU A 55 -1.80 -0.64 5.08
CA LEU A 55 -0.85 -1.05 4.05
C LEU A 55 -0.05 -2.30 4.47
N SER A 56 0.41 -2.36 5.72
CA SER A 56 1.13 -3.53 6.23
C SER A 56 0.25 -4.79 6.27
N HIS A 57 -1.05 -4.63 6.56
CA HIS A 57 -2.00 -5.73 6.57
C HIS A 57 -2.32 -6.22 5.16
N ALA A 58 -2.50 -5.30 4.21
CA ALA A 58 -2.67 -5.63 2.79
C ALA A 58 -1.47 -6.43 2.28
N LEU A 59 -0.24 -5.95 2.53
CA LEU A 59 0.98 -6.67 2.13
C LEU A 59 1.04 -8.08 2.75
N LYS A 60 0.71 -8.24 4.04
CA LYS A 60 0.67 -9.55 4.71
C LYS A 60 -0.38 -10.49 4.10
N ALA A 61 -1.57 -9.98 3.80
CA ALA A 61 -2.65 -10.75 3.19
C ALA A 61 -2.26 -11.26 1.79
N TRP A 62 -1.59 -10.43 0.99
CA TRP A 62 -1.09 -10.78 -0.33
C TRP A 62 0.01 -11.86 -0.28
N HIS A 63 0.99 -11.73 0.62
CA HIS A 63 2.03 -12.76 0.81
C HIS A 63 1.43 -14.11 1.25
N SER A 64 0.45 -14.07 2.16
CA SER A 64 -0.24 -15.27 2.65
C SER A 64 -1.09 -15.94 1.57
N ALA A 65 -1.76 -15.16 0.72
CA ALA A 65 -2.54 -15.67 -0.40
C ALA A 65 -1.66 -16.25 -1.52
N ALA A 66 -0.55 -15.59 -1.87
CA ALA A 66 0.42 -16.08 -2.84
C ALA A 66 1.04 -17.42 -2.38
N SER A 67 1.37 -17.53 -1.09
CA SER A 67 1.91 -18.76 -0.50
C SER A 67 0.92 -19.94 -0.53
N ARG A 68 -0.39 -19.66 -0.36
CA ARG A 68 -1.45 -20.69 -0.46
C ARG A 68 -1.62 -21.21 -1.89
N ARG A 69 -1.42 -20.36 -2.90
CA ARG A 69 -1.50 -20.76 -4.31
C ARG A 69 -0.38 -21.74 -4.68
N MET A 70 0.86 -21.45 -4.28
CA MET A 70 2.01 -22.34 -4.51
C MET A 70 1.86 -23.72 -3.84
N ARG A 71 1.30 -23.80 -2.62
CA ARG A 71 1.08 -25.11 -1.96
C ARG A 71 0.03 -25.97 -2.65
N ARG A 72 -1.03 -25.38 -3.22
CA ARG A 72 -2.06 -26.13 -3.95
C ARG A 72 -1.53 -26.68 -5.27
N GLU A 73 -0.72 -25.89 -5.99
CA GLU A 73 -0.08 -26.31 -7.24
C GLU A 73 0.95 -27.43 -7.01
N SER A 74 1.69 -27.39 -5.89
CA SER A 74 2.65 -28.45 -5.52
C SER A 74 1.98 -29.75 -5.06
N ALA A 75 0.85 -29.67 -4.34
CA ALA A 75 0.11 -30.84 -3.88
C ALA A 75 -0.63 -31.58 -5.02
N ALA A 76 -1.03 -30.86 -6.07
CA ALA A 76 -1.65 -31.46 -7.26
C ALA A 76 -0.65 -32.24 -8.14
N ALA A 77 0.66 -32.05 -7.96
CA ALA A 77 1.70 -32.71 -8.75
C ALA A 77 2.22 -34.04 -8.15
N HIS A 78 1.73 -34.47 -6.98
CA HIS A 78 2.20 -35.66 -6.26
C HIS A 78 1.08 -36.68 -5.97
N SER A 79 0.08 -36.81 -6.84
CA SER A 79 -0.77 -38.02 -6.82
C SER A 79 0.02 -39.20 -7.41
N PRO A 80 0.25 -40.29 -6.65
CA PRO A 80 0.74 -41.53 -7.24
C PRO A 80 -0.39 -42.11 -8.11
N GLN A 81 -0.10 -42.41 -9.37
CA GLN A 81 -0.97 -43.28 -10.16
C GLN A 81 -0.77 -44.71 -9.66
N ASP A 82 -1.86 -45.33 -9.20
CA ASP A 82 -1.99 -46.78 -9.00
C ASP A 82 -1.95 -47.52 -10.35
#